data_AF-A0A2G2WDL1-F1
#
_entry.id   AF-A0A2G2WDL1-F1
#
_cell.length_a   1.000
_cell.length_b   1.000
_cell.length_c   1.000
_cell.angle_alpha   90.00
_cell.angle_beta   90.00
_cell.angle_gamma   90.00
#
_symmetry.space_group_name_H-M   'P 1'
#
loop_
_entity.id
_entity.type
_entity.pdbx_description
1 polymer ?
#
loop_
_entity_poly.entity_id
_entity_poly.type
_entity_poly.pdbx_seq_one_letter_code
_entity_poly.pdbx_strand_id
1 'polypeptide(L)'
;MTYWGCKIVYLLGRKNDYGIVMIELCIELPTYLKCYENQEELQPYFSLPRVMDGLFNLVNMLFGINLEPADGLAPVWNHDVRFYLVNDSSLIPIAYFYFDPYSHPFEKSGGAWMGGVVGRSRILSRDGANARLTVVHIVCNQMPPVGDKPSLMTFHEVENVYHEFGLALQHMVTKQDEVLVEVFGMDVYHEAILSQLRKMN
;
A
#
# COMPACT_ATOMS: atom_id res chain seq x y z
N MET A 1 -15.91 3.47 -9.42
CA MET A 1 -15.00 4.21 -10.32
C MET A 1 -14.26 3.21 -11.18
N THR A 2 -14.09 3.46 -12.48
CA THR A 2 -13.27 2.63 -13.37
C THR A 2 -11.92 3.30 -13.58
N TYR A 3 -10.84 2.58 -13.29
CA TYR A 3 -9.47 3.01 -13.52
C TYR A 3 -8.80 1.92 -14.35
N TRP A 4 -8.33 2.25 -15.57
CA TRP A 4 -7.85 1.26 -16.57
C TRP A 4 -8.87 0.19 -16.99
N GLY A 5 -10.17 0.48 -16.87
CA GLY A 5 -11.23 -0.51 -17.07
C GLY A 5 -11.44 -1.43 -15.86
N CYS A 6 -10.48 -1.52 -14.94
CA CYS A 6 -10.66 -2.18 -13.64
C CYS A 6 -11.63 -1.37 -12.78
N LYS A 7 -12.54 -2.07 -12.11
CA LYS A 7 -13.52 -1.47 -11.21
C LYS A 7 -12.94 -1.51 -9.80
N ILE A 8 -12.93 -0.37 -9.12
CA ILE A 8 -12.75 -0.36 -7.66
C ILE A 8 -14.00 -0.97 -7.08
N VAL A 9 -13.83 -2.08 -6.37
CA VAL A 9 -14.96 -2.90 -5.97
C VAL A 9 -15.55 -2.40 -4.67
N TYR A 10 -14.69 -2.10 -3.69
CA TYR A 10 -15.10 -1.64 -2.37
C TYR A 10 -14.06 -0.68 -1.78
N LEU A 11 -14.54 0.36 -1.11
CA LEU A 11 -13.79 1.18 -0.16
C LEU A 11 -14.62 1.22 1.13
N LEU A 12 -14.26 0.39 2.11
CA LEU A 12 -15.03 0.24 3.34
C LEU A 12 -14.47 1.13 4.45
N GLY A 13 -14.69 2.44 4.34
CA GLY A 13 -14.40 3.39 5.41
C GLY A 13 -15.39 3.26 6.57
N ARG A 14 -15.19 2.29 7.48
CA ARG A 14 -15.94 2.23 8.75
C ARG A 14 -15.12 2.92 9.83
N LYS A 15 -15.67 4.01 10.37
CA LYS A 15 -15.14 4.62 11.60
C LYS A 15 -15.62 3.78 12.77
N ASN A 16 -14.71 3.16 13.53
CA ASN A 16 -15.07 2.51 14.79
C ASN A 16 -15.18 3.54 15.94
N ASP A 17 -15.59 3.10 17.13
CA ASP A 17 -15.79 3.96 18.30
C ASP A 17 -14.50 4.69 18.74
N TYR A 18 -13.34 4.27 18.26
CA TYR A 18 -12.02 4.87 18.50
C TYR A 18 -11.57 5.82 17.38
N GLY A 19 -12.41 6.05 16.37
CA GLY A 19 -12.12 6.92 15.26
C GLY A 19 -11.18 6.35 14.18
N ILE A 20 -10.90 5.05 14.23
CA ILE A 20 -10.07 4.35 13.24
C ILE A 20 -10.90 4.10 12.00
N VAL A 21 -10.34 4.46 10.84
CA VAL A 21 -10.94 4.25 9.53
C VAL A 21 -10.29 3.01 8.94
N MET A 22 -11.05 1.92 8.81
CA MET A 22 -10.57 0.78 8.03
C MET A 22 -10.49 1.18 6.55
N ILE A 23 -9.41 0.85 5.86
CA ILE A 23 -9.28 1.09 4.42
C ILE A 23 -8.86 -0.20 3.72
N GLU A 24 -9.77 -0.77 2.94
CA GLU A 24 -9.47 -1.86 2.03
C GLU A 24 -9.59 -1.33 0.59
N LEU A 25 -8.53 -1.50 -0.20
CA LEU A 25 -8.49 -1.16 -1.62
C LEU A 25 -8.53 -2.46 -2.43
N CYS A 26 -9.69 -2.74 -3.02
CA CYS A 26 -9.87 -3.87 -3.95
C CYS A 26 -10.04 -3.37 -5.39
N ILE A 27 -9.28 -3.97 -6.31
CA ILE A 27 -9.46 -3.80 -7.75
C ILE A 27 -10.02 -5.10 -8.34
N GLU A 28 -10.95 -4.98 -9.30
CA GLU A 28 -11.38 -6.11 -10.12
C GLU A 28 -11.18 -5.81 -11.58
N LEU A 29 -10.73 -6.82 -12.32
CA LEU A 29 -10.81 -6.80 -13.78
C LEU A 29 -12.26 -6.60 -14.22
N PRO A 30 -12.52 -5.81 -15.28
CA PRO A 30 -13.84 -5.77 -15.87
C PRO A 30 -14.20 -7.14 -16.45
N THR A 31 -15.50 -7.43 -16.51
CA THR A 31 -16.03 -8.76 -16.87
C THR A 31 -15.46 -9.27 -18.20
N TYR A 32 -15.27 -8.40 -19.19
CA TYR A 32 -14.71 -8.79 -20.49
C TYR A 32 -13.23 -9.22 -20.44
N LEU A 33 -12.46 -8.73 -19.47
CA LEU A 33 -11.08 -9.18 -19.20
C LEU A 33 -11.04 -10.40 -18.27
N LYS A 34 -12.07 -10.61 -17.44
CA LYS A 34 -12.20 -11.86 -16.65
C LYS A 34 -12.46 -13.08 -17.55
N CYS A 35 -13.09 -12.89 -18.70
CA CYS A 35 -13.37 -13.95 -19.68
C CYS A 35 -12.15 -14.39 -20.50
N TYR A 36 -10.99 -13.77 -20.30
CA TYR A 36 -9.77 -14.18 -20.96
C TYR A 36 -9.34 -15.56 -20.44
N GLU A 37 -9.19 -16.55 -21.34
CA GLU A 37 -8.86 -17.92 -20.96
C GLU A 37 -7.47 -18.02 -20.28
N ASN A 38 -6.53 -17.14 -20.67
CA ASN A 38 -5.24 -16.99 -20.02
C ASN A 38 -5.01 -15.54 -19.57
N GLN A 39 -4.97 -15.32 -18.24
CA GLN A 39 -4.68 -14.00 -17.66
C GLN A 39 -3.23 -13.55 -17.84
N GLU A 40 -2.30 -14.45 -18.17
CA GLU A 40 -0.91 -14.09 -18.49
C GLU A 40 -0.83 -13.19 -19.72
N GLU A 41 -1.82 -13.24 -20.63
CA GLU A 41 -1.89 -12.32 -21.76
C GLU A 41 -2.10 -10.85 -21.35
N LEU A 42 -2.53 -10.61 -20.11
CA LEU A 42 -2.69 -9.26 -19.56
C LEU A 42 -1.39 -8.71 -18.94
N GLN A 43 -0.40 -9.57 -18.66
CA GLN A 43 0.85 -9.19 -18.01
C GLN A 43 1.58 -8.01 -18.70
N PRO A 44 1.64 -7.93 -20.06
CA PRO A 44 2.29 -6.82 -20.75
C PRO A 44 1.67 -5.44 -20.48
N TYR A 45 0.41 -5.39 -20.01
CA TYR A 45 -0.28 -4.14 -19.73
C TYR A 45 -0.03 -3.62 -18.31
N PHE A 46 0.45 -4.48 -17.40
CA PHE A 46 0.65 -4.19 -15.99
C PHE A 46 2.15 -4.06 -15.65
N SER A 47 2.81 -3.05 -16.19
CA SER A 47 4.15 -2.70 -15.72
C SER A 47 4.08 -2.03 -14.34
N LEU A 48 4.98 -2.38 -13.41
CA LEU A 48 5.02 -1.80 -12.06
C LEU A 48 4.91 -0.26 -12.04
N PRO A 49 5.66 0.51 -12.85
CA PRO A 49 5.55 1.97 -12.84
C PRO A 49 4.12 2.46 -13.13
N ARG A 50 3.46 1.89 -14.14
CA ARG A 50 2.06 2.24 -14.47
C ARG A 50 1.07 1.84 -13.38
N VAL A 51 1.31 0.71 -12.71
CA VAL A 51 0.49 0.25 -11.58
C VAL A 51 0.58 1.24 -10.42
N MET A 52 1.79 1.70 -10.11
CA MET A 52 2.04 2.71 -9.07
C MET A 52 1.45 4.07 -9.42
N ASP A 53 1.65 4.55 -10.66
CA ASP A 53 1.03 5.79 -11.14
C ASP A 53 -0.50 5.72 -11.00
N GLY A 54 -1.07 4.56 -11.29
CA GLY A 54 -2.49 4.31 -11.15
C GLY A 54 -2.99 4.36 -9.72
N LEU A 55 -2.25 3.71 -8.83
CA LEU A 55 -2.51 3.73 -7.40
C LEU A 55 -2.42 5.15 -6.83
N PHE A 56 -1.42 5.93 -7.24
CA PHE A 56 -1.19 7.28 -6.75
C PHE A 56 -2.32 8.23 -7.18
N ASN A 57 -2.68 8.18 -8.46
CA ASN A 57 -3.82 8.94 -8.98
C ASN A 57 -5.12 8.55 -8.28
N LEU A 58 -5.30 7.26 -7.98
CA LEU A 58 -6.49 6.80 -7.29
C LEU A 58 -6.55 7.35 -5.85
N VAL A 59 -5.45 7.25 -5.11
CA VAL A 59 -5.35 7.72 -3.74
C VAL A 59 -5.56 9.23 -3.67
N ASN A 60 -5.01 9.98 -4.62
CA ASN A 60 -5.26 11.41 -4.76
C ASN A 60 -6.75 11.71 -5.00
N MET A 61 -7.37 11.01 -5.93
CA MET A 61 -8.76 11.20 -6.29
C MET A 61 -9.73 10.89 -5.13
N LEU A 62 -9.45 9.85 -4.35
CA LEU A 62 -10.33 9.40 -3.25
C LEU A 62 -10.10 10.17 -1.95
N PHE A 63 -8.84 10.50 -1.63
CA PHE A 63 -8.46 11.02 -0.32
C PHE A 63 -7.80 12.39 -0.34
N GLY A 64 -7.53 12.94 -1.53
CA GLY A 64 -6.77 14.19 -1.69
C GLY A 64 -5.31 14.06 -1.26
N ILE A 65 -4.79 12.83 -1.16
CA ILE A 65 -3.43 12.55 -0.71
C ILE A 65 -2.48 12.57 -1.91
N ASN A 66 -1.34 13.22 -1.73
CA ASN A 66 -0.29 13.31 -2.75
C ASN A 66 0.88 12.41 -2.33
N LEU A 67 1.32 11.55 -3.23
CA LEU A 67 2.41 10.61 -3.01
C LEU A 67 3.57 11.01 -3.93
N GLU A 68 4.73 11.28 -3.35
CA GLU A 68 5.89 11.81 -4.07
C GLU A 68 7.13 10.95 -3.79
N PRO A 69 7.97 10.64 -4.80
CA PRO A 69 9.25 10.00 -4.56
C PRO A 69 10.13 10.86 -3.65
N ALA A 70 10.73 10.23 -2.63
CA ALA A 70 11.61 10.84 -1.64
C ALA A 70 12.91 10.04 -1.47
N ASP A 71 13.30 9.28 -2.50
CA ASP A 71 14.55 8.52 -2.53
C ASP A 71 15.74 9.40 -2.11
N GLY A 72 16.57 8.90 -1.20
CA GLY A 72 17.73 9.62 -0.66
C GLY A 72 17.46 10.42 0.64
N LEU A 73 16.19 10.63 1.02
CA LEU A 73 15.86 11.24 2.31
C LEU A 73 16.11 10.28 3.49
N ALA A 74 15.96 8.97 3.25
CA ALA A 74 16.18 7.93 4.24
C ALA A 74 17.08 6.82 3.67
N PRO A 75 17.87 6.13 4.51
CA PRO A 75 18.67 4.99 4.07
C PRO A 75 17.77 3.82 3.68
N VAL A 76 18.16 3.08 2.65
CA VAL A 76 17.47 1.88 2.16
C VAL A 76 18.37 0.65 2.31
N TRP A 77 17.76 -0.52 2.49
CA TRP A 77 18.49 -1.80 2.64
C TRP A 77 18.85 -2.45 1.30
N ASN A 78 18.17 -2.07 0.22
CA ASN A 78 18.41 -2.60 -1.12
C ASN A 78 18.13 -1.49 -2.16
N HIS A 79 18.88 -1.50 -3.26
CA HIS A 79 18.79 -0.52 -4.35
C HIS A 79 17.42 -0.46 -5.07
N ASP A 80 16.63 -1.53 -5.00
CA ASP A 80 15.29 -1.59 -5.59
C ASP A 80 14.23 -0.99 -4.68
N VAL A 81 14.56 -0.73 -3.42
CA VAL A 81 13.63 -0.14 -2.45
C VAL A 81 13.42 1.32 -2.79
N ARG A 82 12.15 1.71 -2.90
CA ARG A 82 11.75 3.09 -3.13
C ARG A 82 11.21 3.71 -1.86
N PHE A 83 11.49 4.98 -1.65
CA PHE A 83 10.98 5.74 -0.51
C PHE A 83 10.07 6.86 -1.01
N TYR A 84 8.95 7.05 -0.32
CA TYR A 84 7.94 8.02 -0.71
C TYR A 84 7.50 8.89 0.46
N LEU A 85 7.28 10.16 0.16
CA LEU A 85 6.62 11.14 1.01
C LEU A 85 5.11 11.11 0.76
N VAL A 86 4.34 11.14 1.83
CA VAL A 86 2.88 11.22 1.81
C VAL A 86 2.46 12.58 2.33
N ASN A 87 1.82 13.36 1.47
CA ASN A 87 1.32 14.68 1.76
C ASN A 87 -0.22 14.70 1.78
N ASP A 88 -0.81 15.50 2.66
CA ASP A 88 -2.25 15.75 2.62
C ASP A 88 -2.66 16.66 1.44
N SER A 89 -3.94 17.04 1.39
CA SER A 89 -4.49 17.91 0.35
C SER A 89 -3.95 19.34 0.39
N SER A 90 -3.29 19.74 1.48
CA SER A 90 -2.62 21.03 1.64
C SER A 90 -1.11 20.93 1.39
N LEU A 91 -0.63 19.80 0.86
CA LEU A 91 0.78 19.49 0.62
C LEU A 91 1.63 19.47 1.90
N ILE A 92 1.01 19.16 3.05
CA ILE A 92 1.72 19.03 4.32
C ILE A 92 2.11 17.55 4.51
N PRO A 93 3.38 17.25 4.85
CA PRO A 93 3.82 15.90 5.18
C PRO A 93 3.02 15.27 6.32
N ILE A 94 2.43 14.11 6.08
CA ILE A 94 1.66 13.35 7.07
C ILE A 94 2.25 11.96 7.36
N ALA A 95 2.98 11.37 6.41
CA ALA A 95 3.63 10.07 6.58
C ALA A 95 4.72 9.84 5.53
N TYR A 96 5.40 8.70 5.66
CA TYR A 96 6.30 8.16 4.64
C TYR A 96 6.09 6.66 4.49
N PHE A 97 6.50 6.09 3.37
CA PHE A 97 6.59 4.64 3.24
C PHE A 97 7.76 4.19 2.37
N TYR A 98 8.27 3.00 2.70
CA TYR A 98 9.16 2.23 1.84
C TYR A 98 8.33 1.27 0.98
N PHE A 99 8.77 1.04 -0.25
CA PHE A 99 8.22 0.02 -1.14
C PHE A 99 9.33 -0.89 -1.64
N ASP A 100 9.26 -2.17 -1.29
CA ASP A 100 10.21 -3.21 -1.71
C ASP A 100 9.47 -4.23 -2.61
N PRO A 101 9.47 -4.02 -3.94
CA PRO A 101 8.58 -4.74 -4.85
C PRO A 101 9.04 -6.15 -5.20
N TYR A 102 10.35 -6.40 -5.28
CA TYR A 102 10.88 -7.55 -5.99
C TYR A 102 11.24 -8.73 -5.09
N SER A 103 11.07 -9.93 -5.63
CA SER A 103 11.48 -11.16 -4.98
C SER A 103 12.99 -11.26 -4.80
N HIS A 104 13.42 -11.56 -3.58
CA HIS A 104 14.81 -11.84 -3.20
C HIS A 104 14.86 -13.15 -2.40
N PRO A 105 14.72 -14.32 -3.06
CA PRO A 105 14.32 -15.57 -2.40
C PRO A 105 15.27 -16.09 -1.32
N PHE A 106 16.52 -15.62 -1.30
CA PHE A 106 17.51 -16.02 -0.29
C PHE A 106 17.55 -15.09 0.94
N GLU A 107 17.05 -13.87 0.81
CA GLU A 107 17.22 -12.80 1.82
C GLU A 107 15.90 -12.20 2.29
N LYS A 108 14.80 -12.51 1.60
CA LYS A 108 13.47 -11.93 1.80
C LYS A 108 12.41 -13.01 1.87
N SER A 109 11.52 -12.91 2.86
CA SER A 109 10.37 -13.81 3.00
C SER A 109 9.44 -13.73 1.79
N GLY A 110 8.76 -14.83 1.46
CA GLY A 110 7.79 -14.84 0.36
C GLY A 110 6.46 -14.16 0.71
N GLY A 111 5.64 -13.87 -0.31
CA GLY A 111 4.30 -13.28 -0.14
C GLY A 111 4.26 -11.77 -0.38
N ALA A 112 3.21 -11.12 0.11
CA ALA A 112 3.11 -9.66 0.20
C ALA A 112 2.66 -9.31 1.62
N TRP A 113 3.20 -8.22 2.18
CA TRP A 113 2.83 -7.75 3.51
C TRP A 113 3.19 -6.29 3.69
N MET A 114 2.47 -5.63 4.58
CA MET A 114 2.78 -4.31 5.12
C MET A 114 3.27 -4.44 6.57
N GLY A 115 4.26 -3.63 6.95
CA GLY A 115 4.72 -3.55 8.34
C GLY A 115 5.11 -2.14 8.78
N GLY A 116 5.02 -1.92 10.08
CA GLY A 116 5.37 -0.65 10.70
C GLY A 116 6.86 -0.47 10.88
N VAL A 117 7.36 0.70 10.52
CA VAL A 117 8.72 1.13 10.89
C VAL A 117 8.63 2.00 12.15
N VAL A 118 7.85 3.08 12.09
CA VAL A 118 7.51 3.90 13.25
C VAL A 118 6.08 4.39 13.14
N GLY A 119 5.37 4.43 14.25
CA GLY A 119 4.02 4.98 14.30
C GLY A 119 3.96 6.47 14.69
N ARG A 120 2.80 7.08 14.42
CA ARG A 120 2.42 8.43 14.82
C ARG A 120 2.39 8.54 16.34
N SER A 121 3.12 9.52 16.87
CA SER A 121 3.23 9.68 18.32
C SER A 121 3.47 11.12 18.71
N ARG A 122 2.60 11.64 19.58
CA ARG A 122 2.82 12.95 20.19
C ARG A 122 3.99 12.95 21.17
N ILE A 123 4.16 11.88 21.94
CA ILE A 123 5.21 11.77 22.98
C ILE A 123 6.60 11.63 22.35
N LEU A 124 6.70 10.94 21.20
CA LEU A 124 7.95 10.75 20.48
C LEU A 124 8.20 11.84 19.42
N SER A 125 7.43 12.92 19.45
CA SER A 125 7.65 14.10 18.61
C SER A 125 8.99 14.76 18.95
N ARG A 126 9.57 15.44 17.96
CA ARG A 126 10.82 16.19 18.07
C ARG A 126 10.65 17.56 17.43
N ASP A 127 11.58 18.47 17.72
CA ASP A 127 11.73 19.76 17.04
C ASP A 127 10.47 20.64 17.08
N GLY A 128 9.69 20.54 18.15
CA GLY A 128 8.46 21.32 18.33
C GLY A 128 7.29 20.89 17.44
N ALA A 129 7.41 19.76 16.73
CA ALA A 129 6.32 19.19 15.94
C ALA A 129 5.20 18.66 16.85
N ASN A 130 3.95 18.74 16.37
CA ASN A 130 2.78 18.27 17.12
C ASN A 130 2.79 16.75 17.34
N ALA A 131 3.31 15.98 16.37
CA ALA A 131 3.48 14.53 16.46
C ALA A 131 4.61 14.08 15.54
N ARG A 132 5.27 12.97 15.88
CA ARG A 132 6.10 12.22 14.93
C ARG A 132 5.20 11.66 13.82
N LEU A 133 5.68 11.69 12.58
CA LEU A 133 4.97 11.12 11.42
C LEU A 133 5.16 9.59 11.35
N THR A 134 4.16 8.91 10.79
CA THR A 134 4.20 7.46 10.57
C THR A 134 5.16 7.12 9.43
N VAL A 135 5.87 6.01 9.58
CA VAL A 135 6.63 5.36 8.51
C VAL A 135 6.27 3.89 8.47
N VAL A 136 5.91 3.39 7.30
CA VAL A 136 5.61 1.97 7.05
C VAL A 136 6.48 1.41 5.93
N HIS A 137 6.53 0.10 5.80
CA HIS A 137 7.09 -0.58 4.63
C HIS A 137 6.01 -1.45 3.99
N ILE A 138 5.94 -1.40 2.67
CA ILE A 138 5.11 -2.27 1.85
C ILE A 138 6.07 -3.19 1.10
N VAL A 139 5.86 -4.48 1.26
CA VAL A 139 6.74 -5.50 0.70
C VAL A 139 5.93 -6.42 -0.20
N CYS A 140 6.40 -6.59 -1.42
CA CYS A 140 5.86 -7.55 -2.38
C CYS A 140 6.99 -8.46 -2.89
N ASN A 141 6.65 -9.53 -3.58
CA ASN A 141 7.63 -10.47 -4.16
C ASN A 141 7.35 -10.74 -5.64
N GLN A 142 7.09 -9.68 -6.40
CA GLN A 142 6.86 -9.81 -7.83
C GLN A 142 8.17 -10.05 -8.59
N MET A 143 8.07 -10.52 -9.84
CA MET A 143 9.26 -10.77 -10.64
C MET A 143 10.06 -9.47 -10.90
N PRO A 144 11.40 -9.49 -10.71
CA PRO A 144 12.23 -8.34 -11.01
C PRO A 144 12.22 -8.01 -12.51
N PRO A 145 12.64 -6.78 -12.89
CA PRO A 145 12.85 -6.41 -14.28
C PRO A 145 13.79 -7.38 -15.01
N VAL A 146 13.55 -7.60 -16.31
CA VAL A 146 14.38 -8.48 -17.16
C VAL A 146 15.06 -7.64 -18.23
N GLY A 147 16.38 -7.46 -18.10
CA GLY A 147 17.14 -6.55 -18.96
C GLY A 147 16.62 -5.12 -18.85
N ASP A 148 16.34 -4.49 -19.99
CA ASP A 148 15.83 -3.10 -20.06
C ASP A 148 14.29 -3.00 -19.94
N LYS A 149 13.59 -4.12 -19.73
CA LYS A 149 12.12 -4.13 -19.62
C LYS A 149 11.69 -3.97 -18.17
N PRO A 150 10.65 -3.16 -17.88
CA PRO A 150 10.13 -3.03 -16.51
C PRO A 150 9.59 -4.37 -16.01
N SER A 151 9.49 -4.50 -14.68
CA SER A 151 8.78 -5.61 -14.03
C SER A 151 7.33 -5.63 -14.52
N LEU A 152 6.95 -6.73 -15.19
CA LEU A 152 5.61 -6.98 -15.68
C LEU A 152 4.86 -7.87 -14.69
N MET A 153 3.68 -7.43 -14.31
CA MET A 153 2.91 -8.00 -13.22
C MET A 153 1.73 -8.81 -13.74
N THR A 154 1.49 -9.96 -13.15
CA THR A 154 0.20 -10.65 -13.23
C THR A 154 -0.86 -9.81 -12.53
N PHE A 155 -2.13 -10.00 -12.89
CA PHE A 155 -3.21 -9.26 -12.22
C PHE A 155 -3.24 -9.51 -10.71
N HIS A 156 -2.93 -10.73 -10.27
CA HIS A 156 -2.84 -11.06 -8.85
C HIS A 156 -1.75 -10.27 -8.10
N GLU A 157 -0.60 -10.04 -8.72
CA GLU A 157 0.44 -9.17 -8.14
C GLU A 157 -0.04 -7.71 -8.04
N VAL A 158 -0.84 -7.24 -9.00
CA VAL A 158 -1.46 -5.90 -8.92
C VAL A 158 -2.44 -5.82 -7.75
N GLU A 159 -3.29 -6.84 -7.56
CA GLU A 159 -4.20 -6.92 -6.41
C GLU A 159 -3.44 -6.87 -5.09
N ASN A 160 -2.33 -7.61 -4.97
CA ASN A 160 -1.50 -7.63 -3.77
C ASN A 160 -0.92 -6.24 -3.45
N VAL A 161 -0.41 -5.52 -4.47
CA VAL A 161 0.09 -4.14 -4.26
C VAL A 161 -1.02 -3.23 -3.72
N TYR A 162 -2.23 -3.30 -4.30
CA TYR A 162 -3.35 -2.47 -3.85
C TYR A 162 -3.81 -2.85 -2.44
N HIS A 163 -3.85 -4.14 -2.13
CA HIS A 163 -4.23 -4.65 -0.81
C HIS A 163 -3.28 -4.15 0.27
N GLU A 164 -1.98 -4.39 0.12
CA GLU A 164 -0.98 -3.96 1.09
C GLU A 164 -0.89 -2.43 1.21
N PHE A 165 -1.11 -1.71 0.09
CA PHE A 165 -1.18 -0.26 0.14
C PHE A 165 -2.42 0.24 0.89
N GLY A 166 -3.57 -0.43 0.78
CA GLY A 166 -4.76 -0.09 1.56
C GLY A 166 -4.50 -0.16 3.06
N LEU A 167 -3.86 -1.25 3.50
CA LEU A 167 -3.40 -1.42 4.88
C LEU A 167 -2.42 -0.30 5.26
N ALA A 168 -1.38 -0.07 4.45
CA ALA A 168 -0.42 1.01 4.70
C ALA A 168 -1.10 2.38 4.82
N LEU A 169 -2.08 2.66 3.95
CA LEU A 169 -2.76 3.94 3.91
C LEU A 169 -3.53 4.19 5.22
N GLN A 170 -4.21 3.19 5.75
CA GLN A 170 -4.88 3.27 7.05
C GLN A 170 -3.92 3.69 8.17
N HIS A 171 -2.70 3.14 8.18
CA HIS A 171 -1.66 3.54 9.13
C HIS A 171 -1.13 4.95 8.89
N MET A 172 -0.96 5.34 7.63
CA MET A 172 -0.40 6.64 7.26
C MET A 172 -1.37 7.81 7.50
N VAL A 173 -2.67 7.59 7.36
CA VAL A 173 -3.70 8.65 7.48
C VAL A 173 -4.33 8.72 8.88
N THR A 174 -3.89 7.86 9.81
CA THR A 174 -4.40 7.88 11.18
C THR A 174 -4.20 9.25 11.81
N LYS A 175 -5.25 9.74 12.46
CA LYS A 175 -5.21 10.97 13.27
C LYS A 175 -4.93 10.71 14.74
N GLN A 176 -4.89 9.43 15.14
CA GLN A 176 -4.60 9.05 16.51
C GLN A 176 -3.10 9.17 16.79
N ASP A 177 -2.75 9.85 17.89
CA ASP A 177 -1.36 10.13 18.27
C ASP A 177 -0.98 9.51 19.63
N GLU A 178 -1.88 8.71 20.21
CA GLU A 178 -1.64 7.86 21.37
C GLU A 178 -0.97 6.55 20.97
N VAL A 179 0.25 6.34 21.47
CA VAL A 179 1.16 5.24 21.12
C VAL A 179 0.56 3.84 21.31
N LEU A 180 -0.39 3.67 22.24
CA LEU A 180 -0.97 2.37 22.60
C LEU A 180 -2.23 2.00 21.78
N VAL A 181 -2.79 2.95 21.02
CA VAL A 181 -4.01 2.76 20.22
C VAL A 181 -3.69 2.73 18.73
N GLU A 182 -2.41 2.83 18.36
CA GLU A 182 -2.01 2.75 16.96
C GLU A 182 -2.34 1.40 16.34
N VAL A 183 -2.79 1.50 15.10
CA VAL A 183 -3.49 0.49 14.31
C VAL A 183 -2.79 -0.89 14.25
N PHE A 184 -1.47 -0.95 14.51
CA PHE A 184 -0.70 -2.19 14.50
C PHE A 184 -1.27 -3.26 15.44
N GLY A 185 -1.80 -2.86 16.58
CA GLY A 185 -2.40 -3.80 17.53
C GLY A 185 -3.75 -4.36 17.08
N MET A 186 -4.47 -3.68 16.19
CA MET A 186 -5.80 -4.12 15.71
C MET A 186 -5.73 -4.92 14.41
N ASP A 187 -4.82 -4.57 13.50
CA ASP A 187 -4.74 -5.22 12.18
C ASP A 187 -4.27 -6.68 12.28
N VAL A 188 -3.42 -7.05 13.24
CA VAL A 188 -3.03 -8.46 13.47
C VAL A 188 -4.25 -9.34 13.78
N TYR A 189 -5.20 -8.84 14.58
CA TYR A 189 -6.42 -9.58 14.90
C TYR A 189 -7.42 -9.57 13.74
N HIS A 190 -7.52 -8.46 13.01
CA HIS A 190 -8.47 -8.34 11.90
C HIS A 190 -8.04 -9.15 10.67
N GLU A 191 -6.75 -9.14 10.31
CA GLU A 191 -6.19 -9.98 9.24
C GLU A 191 -6.30 -11.48 9.57
N ALA A 192 -6.06 -11.86 10.83
CA ALA A 192 -6.28 -13.25 11.25
C ALA A 192 -7.75 -13.67 11.06
N ILE A 193 -8.71 -12.77 11.31
CA ILE A 193 -10.15 -13.01 11.11
C ILE A 193 -10.50 -13.02 9.62
N LEU A 194 -10.04 -12.05 8.81
CA LEU A 194 -10.30 -12.00 7.38
C LEU A 194 -9.68 -13.18 6.63
N SER A 195 -8.46 -13.60 7.00
CA SER A 195 -7.82 -14.81 6.48
C SER A 195 -8.62 -16.07 6.81
N GLN A 196 -9.20 -16.15 8.02
CA GLN A 196 -10.12 -17.25 8.38
C GLN A 196 -11.42 -17.20 7.56
N LEU A 197 -12.02 -16.01 7.38
CA LEU A 197 -13.24 -15.83 6.59
C LEU A 197 -13.03 -16.16 5.10
N ARG A 198 -11.90 -15.79 4.50
CA ARG A 198 -11.54 -16.10 3.11
C ARG A 198 -11.31 -17.60 2.87
N LYS A 199 -10.97 -18.39 3.90
CA LYS A 199 -10.82 -19.86 3.83
C LYS A 199 -12.15 -20.62 3.97
N MET A 200 -13.23 -19.93 4.35
CA MET A 200 -14.55 -20.53 4.56
C MET A 200 -15.50 -20.36 3.36
N ASN A 201 -15.09 -19.64 2.31
CA ASN A 201 -15.77 -19.53 1.02
C ASN A 201 -14.93 -20.18 -0.08
#